data_AF-A0A3G6TDH2-F1
#
_entry.id   AF-A0A3G6TDH2-F1
#
_cell.length_a   1.000
_cell.length_b   1.000
_cell.length_c   1.000
_cell.angle_alpha   90.00
_cell.angle_beta   90.00
_cell.angle_gamma   90.00
#
_symmetry.space_group_name_H-M   'P 1'
#
loop_
_entity.id
_entity.type
_entity.pdbx_description
1 polymer ?
#
loop_
_entity_poly.entity_id
_entity_poly.type
_entity_poly.pdbx_seq_one_letter_code
_entity_poly.pdbx_strand_id
1 'polypeptide(L)'
;MVESISNILKYLEKKDIYLDKKEFSYQVNSHPAFPSLLSIVSALNVNKISNYAIEIDNSEINELPEDFMTFIEFTDHKQEFTFVEKISGGYLISGKHKMSEKDFLLKWNNIVVLLDEPVTFPVKKKKRGYRMLFVSIIIVALLIYSYYQMNIFRFIYLFLSLCGFLLSVLSLRKVFGIESPVMNKVCSGTYTDCSFSEEEKNRSFISGFGDYSLVYFFTNIISVLYLDTITFITMQKILLIIIVPIVGYSLFYQFFRIKKVCPVCIGIITLLLLQTYILFL
;
A
#
# COMPACT_ATOMS: atom_id res chain seq x y z
N MET A 1 -17.31 -5.07 -13.19
CA MET A 1 -16.26 -5.41 -12.19
C MET A 1 -15.96 -4.27 -11.20
N VAL A 2 -15.55 -3.08 -11.63
CA VAL A 2 -15.41 -1.91 -10.70
C VAL A 2 -16.74 -1.59 -10.02
N GLU A 3 -17.84 -1.71 -10.76
CA GLU A 3 -19.20 -1.58 -10.23
C GLU A 3 -19.54 -2.65 -9.20
N SER A 4 -19.10 -3.89 -9.43
CA SER A 4 -19.31 -5.02 -8.52
C SER A 4 -18.70 -4.77 -7.14
N ILE A 5 -17.47 -4.27 -7.08
CA ILE A 5 -16.82 -3.89 -5.80
C ILE A 5 -17.57 -2.74 -5.12
N SER A 6 -18.04 -1.75 -5.89
CA SER A 6 -18.81 -0.65 -5.34
C SER A 6 -20.16 -1.09 -4.77
N ASN A 7 -20.79 -2.09 -5.36
CA ASN A 7 -22.07 -2.62 -4.90
C ASN A 7 -21.90 -3.44 -3.62
N ILE A 8 -20.83 -4.23 -3.52
CA ILE A 8 -20.48 -4.94 -2.27
C ILE A 8 -20.28 -3.95 -1.13
N LEU A 9 -19.50 -2.89 -1.34
CA LEU A 9 -19.22 -1.90 -0.29
C LEU A 9 -20.49 -1.19 0.19
N LYS A 10 -21.43 -0.87 -0.72
CA LYS A 10 -22.74 -0.30 -0.34
C LYS A 10 -23.55 -1.26 0.51
N TYR A 11 -23.54 -2.55 0.18
CA TYR A 11 -24.23 -3.56 0.97
C TYR A 11 -23.64 -3.71 2.37
N LEU A 12 -22.31 -3.71 2.47
CA LEU A 12 -21.60 -3.73 3.76
C LEU A 12 -21.90 -2.48 4.59
N GLU A 13 -21.90 -1.29 3.98
CA GLU A 13 -22.26 -0.04 4.66
C GLU A 13 -23.70 -0.08 5.22
N LYS A 14 -24.63 -0.74 4.52
CA LYS A 14 -26.01 -0.95 4.98
C LYS A 14 -26.07 -1.87 6.21
N LYS A 15 -25.16 -2.83 6.33
CA LYS A 15 -25.03 -3.74 7.48
C LYS A 15 -24.13 -3.17 8.60
N ASP A 16 -23.88 -1.85 8.60
CA ASP A 16 -22.97 -1.15 9.53
C ASP A 16 -21.51 -1.64 9.50
N ILE A 17 -21.09 -2.29 8.41
CA ILE A 17 -19.72 -2.75 8.19
C ILE A 17 -18.99 -1.77 7.28
N TYR A 18 -18.02 -1.05 7.84
CA TYR A 18 -17.23 -0.07 7.09
C TYR A 18 -15.86 -0.62 6.70
N LEU A 19 -15.64 -0.78 5.39
CA LEU A 19 -14.34 -1.14 4.82
C LEU A 19 -13.72 0.01 4.03
N ASP A 20 -12.39 0.09 4.02
CA ASP A 20 -11.67 1.02 3.15
C ASP A 20 -11.75 0.52 1.70
N LYS A 21 -12.37 1.32 0.83
CA LYS A 21 -12.58 0.96 -0.59
C LYS A 21 -11.28 0.60 -1.32
N LYS A 22 -10.17 1.28 -1.03
CA LYS A 22 -8.90 1.03 -1.72
C LYS A 22 -8.29 -0.28 -1.25
N GLU A 23 -8.28 -0.49 0.06
CA GLU A 23 -7.79 -1.72 0.67
C GLU A 23 -8.58 -2.94 0.19
N PHE A 24 -9.91 -2.87 0.23
CA PHE A 24 -10.77 -3.97 -0.21
C PHE A 24 -10.61 -4.24 -1.72
N SER A 25 -10.54 -3.20 -2.55
CA SER A 25 -10.31 -3.37 -3.99
C SER A 25 -8.95 -4.01 -4.26
N TYR A 26 -7.92 -3.63 -3.51
CA TYR A 26 -6.59 -4.23 -3.63
C TYR A 26 -6.61 -5.72 -3.28
N GLN A 27 -7.22 -6.08 -2.15
CA GLN A 27 -7.32 -7.49 -1.71
C GLN A 27 -8.02 -8.38 -2.75
N VAL A 28 -9.11 -7.89 -3.35
CA VAL A 28 -9.82 -8.62 -4.41
C VAL A 28 -8.96 -8.76 -5.67
N ASN A 29 -8.33 -7.68 -6.12
CA ASN A 29 -7.55 -7.65 -7.37
C ASN A 29 -6.21 -8.40 -7.28
N SER A 30 -5.64 -8.52 -6.07
CA SER A 30 -4.38 -9.23 -5.83
C SER A 30 -4.55 -10.74 -5.66
N HIS A 31 -5.79 -11.24 -5.61
CA HIS A 31 -6.05 -12.66 -5.44
C HIS A 31 -5.76 -13.45 -6.73
N PRO A 32 -5.06 -14.60 -6.69
CA PRO A 32 -4.74 -15.39 -7.89
C PRO A 32 -5.96 -15.83 -8.71
N ALA A 33 -7.08 -16.04 -8.02
CA ALA A 33 -8.34 -16.42 -8.64
C ALA A 33 -9.17 -15.22 -9.15
N PHE A 34 -8.64 -14.00 -9.17
CA PHE A 34 -9.35 -12.87 -9.78
C PHE A 34 -9.56 -13.14 -11.28
N PRO A 35 -10.75 -12.88 -11.87
CA PRO A 35 -11.92 -12.19 -11.32
C PRO A 35 -13.09 -13.11 -10.87
N SER A 36 -12.83 -14.15 -10.08
CA SER A 36 -13.88 -15.08 -9.62
C SER A 36 -14.56 -14.65 -8.32
N LEU A 37 -15.70 -15.28 -8.00
CA LEU A 37 -16.36 -15.15 -6.69
C LEU A 37 -15.41 -15.45 -5.53
N LEU A 38 -14.46 -16.38 -5.72
CA LEU A 38 -13.51 -16.76 -4.69
C LEU A 38 -12.64 -15.58 -4.24
N SER A 39 -12.26 -14.66 -5.14
CA SER A 39 -11.48 -13.48 -4.74
C SER A 39 -12.28 -12.53 -3.85
N ILE A 40 -13.60 -12.43 -4.09
CA ILE A 40 -14.52 -11.63 -3.29
C ILE A 40 -14.72 -12.25 -1.90
N VAL A 41 -15.06 -13.54 -1.85
CA VAL A 41 -15.25 -14.30 -0.60
C VAL A 41 -13.96 -14.30 0.24
N SER A 42 -12.81 -14.50 -0.40
CA SER A 42 -11.50 -14.43 0.26
C SER A 42 -11.25 -13.05 0.87
N ALA A 43 -11.53 -11.97 0.14
CA ALA A 43 -11.40 -10.61 0.67
C ALA A 43 -12.36 -10.34 1.86
N LEU A 44 -13.60 -10.84 1.82
CA LEU A 44 -14.52 -10.75 2.96
C LEU A 44 -13.96 -11.49 4.19
N ASN A 45 -13.44 -12.71 4.01
CA ASN A 45 -12.83 -13.51 5.07
C ASN A 45 -11.58 -12.85 5.68
N VAL A 46 -10.72 -12.23 4.86
CA VAL A 46 -9.56 -11.46 5.34
C VAL A 46 -9.98 -10.30 6.25
N ASN A 47 -11.12 -9.67 5.95
CA ASN A 47 -11.71 -8.64 6.78
C ASN A 47 -12.55 -9.19 7.95
N LYS A 48 -12.49 -10.50 8.20
CA LYS A 48 -13.24 -11.22 9.27
C LYS A 48 -14.76 -11.07 9.15
N ILE A 49 -15.25 -10.97 7.91
CA ILE A 49 -16.67 -10.95 7.63
C ILE A 49 -17.09 -12.38 7.29
N SER A 50 -17.78 -13.03 8.22
CA SER A 50 -18.35 -14.36 8.00
C SER A 50 -19.37 -14.32 6.87
N ASN A 51 -19.20 -15.20 5.90
CA ASN A 51 -20.04 -15.26 4.71
C ASN A 51 -20.22 -16.70 4.25
N TYR A 52 -21.37 -16.97 3.62
CA TYR A 52 -21.71 -18.27 3.04
C TYR A 52 -22.05 -18.06 1.57
N ALA A 53 -21.35 -18.77 0.68
CA ALA A 53 -21.69 -18.85 -0.73
C ALA A 53 -22.38 -20.18 -0.98
N ILE A 54 -23.64 -20.12 -1.42
CA ILE A 54 -24.50 -21.29 -1.64
C ILE A 54 -25.18 -21.17 -3.01
N GLU A 55 -25.43 -22.32 -3.63
CA GLU A 55 -26.21 -22.42 -4.86
C GLU A 55 -27.63 -22.84 -4.48
N ILE A 56 -28.63 -22.11 -4.96
CA ILE A 56 -30.03 -22.29 -4.58
C ILE A 56 -30.88 -22.36 -5.86
N ASP A 57 -31.85 -23.26 -5.85
CA ASP A 57 -32.79 -23.39 -6.97
C ASP A 57 -33.86 -22.30 -6.97
N ASN A 58 -34.41 -22.00 -8.15
CA ASN A 58 -35.47 -21.00 -8.32
C ASN A 58 -36.71 -21.24 -7.42
N SER A 59 -36.97 -22.49 -7.02
CA SER A 59 -38.07 -22.86 -6.12
C SER A 59 -37.86 -22.40 -4.68
N GLU A 60 -36.61 -22.24 -4.26
CA GLU A 60 -36.21 -21.96 -2.86
C GLU A 60 -35.89 -20.47 -2.64
N ILE A 61 -36.02 -19.63 -3.67
CA ILE A 61 -35.76 -18.19 -3.58
C ILE A 61 -36.55 -17.48 -2.46
N ASN A 62 -37.73 -18.02 -2.13
CA ASN A 62 -38.58 -17.49 -1.07
C ASN A 62 -37.99 -17.70 0.33
N GLU A 63 -37.12 -18.70 0.52
CA GLU A 63 -36.47 -19.02 1.79
C GLU A 63 -35.28 -18.11 2.11
N LEU A 64 -34.76 -17.39 1.10
CA LEU A 64 -33.69 -16.42 1.29
C LEU A 64 -34.09 -15.28 2.23
N PRO A 65 -33.12 -14.67 2.95
CA PRO A 65 -33.38 -13.48 3.75
C PRO A 65 -33.85 -12.29 2.89
N GLU A 66 -34.29 -11.22 3.56
CA GLU A 66 -34.78 -10.01 2.91
C GLU A 66 -33.73 -9.34 2.00
N ASP A 67 -32.44 -9.49 2.32
CA ASP A 67 -31.34 -8.99 1.52
C ASP A 67 -30.19 -9.99 1.37
N PHE A 68 -29.64 -10.09 0.16
CA PHE A 68 -28.56 -11.01 -0.17
C PHE A 68 -27.72 -10.50 -1.35
N MET A 69 -26.57 -11.09 -1.60
CA MET A 69 -25.75 -10.79 -2.78
C MET A 69 -25.80 -11.91 -3.80
N THR A 70 -25.80 -11.57 -5.09
CA THR A 70 -25.81 -12.55 -6.19
C THR A 70 -25.22 -11.94 -7.46
N PHE A 71 -25.02 -12.76 -8.49
CA PHE A 71 -24.67 -12.30 -9.83
C PHE A 71 -25.93 -12.10 -10.67
N ILE A 72 -26.01 -10.95 -11.35
CA ILE A 72 -27.10 -10.62 -12.28
C ILE A 72 -26.50 -10.26 -13.63
N GLU A 73 -27.09 -10.79 -14.70
CA GLU A 73 -26.78 -10.40 -16.06
C GLU A 73 -27.66 -9.22 -16.50
N PHE A 74 -27.07 -8.04 -16.68
CA PHE A 74 -27.80 -6.82 -17.08
C PHE A 74 -27.83 -6.61 -18.60
N THR A 75 -26.74 -6.97 -19.28
CA THR A 75 -26.55 -6.85 -20.73
C THR A 75 -25.86 -8.12 -21.25
N ASP A 76 -26.19 -8.56 -22.46
CA ASP A 76 -25.62 -9.75 -23.10
C ASP A 76 -24.11 -9.84 -22.83
N HIS A 77 -23.73 -10.85 -22.02
CA HIS A 77 -22.37 -11.25 -21.66
C HIS A 77 -21.64 -10.49 -20.54
N LYS A 78 -22.32 -9.66 -19.73
CA LYS A 78 -21.71 -9.07 -18.52
C LYS A 78 -22.51 -9.37 -17.26
N GLN A 79 -21.96 -10.30 -16.47
CA GLN A 79 -22.41 -10.59 -15.12
C GLN A 79 -21.83 -9.57 -14.14
N GLU A 80 -22.70 -9.03 -13.29
CA GLU A 80 -22.30 -8.13 -12.21
C GLU A 80 -22.71 -8.70 -10.87
N PHE A 81 -21.76 -8.73 -9.93
CA PHE A 81 -22.06 -9.03 -8.54
C PHE A 81 -22.72 -7.83 -7.86
N THR A 82 -23.91 -8.03 -7.31
CA THR A 82 -24.75 -6.98 -6.75
C THR A 82 -25.50 -7.49 -5.53
N PHE A 83 -25.91 -6.58 -4.65
CA PHE A 83 -26.90 -6.89 -3.62
C PHE A 83 -28.31 -6.71 -4.15
N VAL A 84 -29.23 -7.48 -3.58
CA VAL A 84 -30.64 -7.58 -3.94
C VAL A 84 -31.47 -7.51 -2.67
N GLU A 85 -32.58 -6.80 -2.73
CA GLU A 85 -33.53 -6.65 -1.63
C GLU A 85 -34.92 -7.10 -2.10
N LYS A 86 -35.60 -7.90 -1.26
CA LYS A 86 -37.00 -8.26 -1.47
C LYS A 86 -37.88 -7.02 -1.24
N ILE A 87 -38.71 -6.67 -2.22
CA ILE A 87 -39.70 -5.59 -2.12
C ILE A 87 -41.10 -6.14 -2.44
N SER A 88 -42.15 -5.43 -2.03
CA SER A 88 -43.52 -5.81 -2.35
C SER A 88 -43.73 -5.86 -3.88
N GLY A 89 -43.80 -7.08 -4.44
CA GLY A 89 -44.02 -7.33 -5.87
C GLY A 89 -42.75 -7.51 -6.72
N GLY A 90 -41.56 -7.70 -6.14
CA GLY A 90 -40.34 -8.01 -6.90
C GLY A 90 -39.05 -7.82 -6.11
N TYR A 91 -37.99 -7.41 -6.80
CA TYR A 91 -36.65 -7.25 -6.24
C TYR A 91 -36.06 -5.87 -6.56
N LEU A 92 -35.37 -5.27 -5.59
CA LEU A 92 -34.59 -4.05 -5.77
C LEU A 92 -33.10 -4.38 -5.84
N ILE A 93 -32.49 -4.07 -6.97
CA ILE A 93 -31.09 -4.38 -7.27
C ILE A 93 -30.23 -3.13 -7.05
N SER A 94 -29.17 -3.25 -6.25
CA SER A 94 -28.22 -2.16 -5.97
C SER A 94 -28.88 -0.85 -5.50
N GLY A 95 -30.06 -0.94 -4.88
CA GLY A 95 -30.85 0.21 -4.40
C GLY A 95 -31.42 1.11 -5.50
N LYS A 96 -31.36 0.72 -6.78
CA LYS A 96 -31.77 1.57 -7.92
C LYS A 96 -32.71 0.89 -8.91
N HIS A 97 -32.44 -0.36 -9.25
CA HIS A 97 -33.16 -1.05 -10.33
C HIS A 97 -34.23 -1.96 -9.74
N LYS A 98 -35.50 -1.62 -9.92
CA LYS A 98 -36.62 -2.51 -9.59
C LYS A 98 -36.83 -3.50 -10.73
N MET A 99 -36.95 -4.77 -10.38
CA MET A 99 -37.18 -5.84 -11.34
C MET A 99 -38.31 -6.76 -10.84
N SER A 100 -39.11 -7.27 -11.78
CA SER A 100 -40.13 -8.26 -11.44
C SER A 100 -39.46 -9.59 -11.07
N GLU A 101 -40.13 -10.41 -10.28
CA GLU A 101 -39.62 -11.74 -9.89
C GLU A 101 -39.31 -12.62 -11.12
N LYS A 102 -40.17 -12.58 -12.14
CA LYS A 102 -39.97 -13.35 -13.37
C LYS A 102 -38.71 -12.92 -14.12
N ASP A 103 -38.49 -11.61 -14.24
CA ASP A 103 -37.31 -11.07 -14.91
C ASP A 103 -36.03 -11.34 -14.11
N PHE A 104 -36.13 -11.40 -12.78
CA PHE A 104 -35.05 -11.76 -11.88
C PHE A 104 -34.60 -13.20 -12.04
N LEU A 105 -35.55 -14.13 -11.98
CA LEU A 105 -35.27 -15.57 -12.10
C LEU A 105 -34.65 -15.96 -13.45
N LEU A 106 -34.83 -15.13 -14.50
CA LEU A 106 -34.22 -15.34 -15.81
C LEU A 106 -32.77 -14.84 -15.91
N LYS A 107 -32.36 -13.90 -15.06
CA LYS A 107 -31.10 -13.14 -15.19
C LYS A 107 -30.09 -13.41 -14.09
N TRP A 108 -30.52 -13.97 -12.97
CA TRP A 108 -29.63 -14.34 -11.88
C TRP A 108 -28.96 -15.70 -12.13
N ASN A 109 -27.85 -15.95 -11.44
CA ASN A 109 -27.02 -17.14 -11.66
C ASN A 109 -27.12 -18.17 -10.52
N ASN A 110 -28.24 -18.22 -9.78
CA ASN A 110 -28.53 -19.14 -8.66
C ASN A 110 -27.53 -19.16 -7.48
N ILE A 111 -26.39 -18.48 -7.60
CA ILE A 111 -25.37 -18.37 -6.57
C ILE A 111 -25.71 -17.18 -5.68
N VAL A 112 -25.86 -17.45 -4.39
CA VAL A 112 -26.16 -16.46 -3.36
C VAL A 112 -25.02 -16.41 -2.36
N VAL A 113 -24.60 -15.18 -2.03
CA VAL A 113 -23.69 -14.92 -0.92
C VAL A 113 -24.46 -14.23 0.19
N LEU A 114 -24.50 -14.90 1.33
CA LEU A 114 -25.09 -14.42 2.57
C LEU A 114 -23.98 -13.95 3.50
N LEU A 115 -24.23 -12.85 4.20
CA LEU A 115 -23.38 -12.42 5.32
C LEU A 115 -23.99 -12.95 6.61
N ASP A 116 -23.17 -13.59 7.43
CA ASP A 116 -23.56 -13.87 8.80
C ASP A 116 -23.62 -12.55 9.58
N GLU A 117 -24.47 -12.48 10.61
CA GLU A 117 -24.60 -11.24 11.39
C GLU A 117 -23.22 -10.77 11.88
N PRO A 118 -22.85 -9.50 11.67
CA PRO A 118 -21.55 -9.02 12.07
C PRO A 118 -21.46 -9.11 13.58
N VAL A 119 -20.52 -9.92 14.08
CA VAL A 119 -19.97 -9.72 15.42
C VAL A 119 -19.52 -8.27 15.43
N THR A 120 -20.23 -7.41 16.16
CA THR A 120 -20.04 -5.96 16.14
C THR A 120 -18.59 -5.63 16.49
N PHE A 121 -17.75 -5.47 15.48
CA PHE A 121 -16.41 -4.95 15.68
C PHE A 121 -16.51 -3.44 15.53
N PRO A 122 -16.21 -2.67 16.59
CA PRO A 122 -16.16 -1.21 16.46
C PRO A 122 -15.07 -0.88 15.44
N VAL A 123 -15.48 -0.54 14.22
CA VAL A 123 -14.56 -0.08 13.19
C VAL A 123 -13.94 1.21 13.70
N LYS A 124 -12.72 1.11 14.22
CA LYS A 124 -11.89 2.27 14.50
C LYS A 124 -11.70 2.98 13.17
N LYS A 125 -12.49 4.04 12.92
CA LYS A 125 -12.18 5.03 11.89
C LYS A 125 -10.69 5.35 12.05
N LYS A 126 -9.86 4.92 11.09
CA LYS A 126 -8.44 5.29 11.07
C LYS A 126 -8.42 6.81 10.97
N LYS A 127 -8.31 7.49 12.10
CA LYS A 127 -8.07 8.92 12.19
C LYS A 127 -6.65 9.17 11.65
N ARG A 128 -6.50 9.13 10.33
CA ARG A 128 -5.22 9.14 9.63
C ARG A 128 -4.68 10.56 9.43
N GLY A 129 -5.43 11.59 9.79
CA GLY A 129 -5.06 13.00 9.60
C GLY A 129 -4.14 13.59 10.69
N TYR A 130 -4.46 13.41 11.97
CA TYR A 130 -3.78 14.16 13.02
C TYR A 130 -2.41 13.59 13.39
N ARG A 131 -2.20 12.27 13.27
CA ARG A 131 -0.95 11.62 13.71
C ARG A 131 0.23 11.98 12.82
N MET A 132 0.04 12.07 11.50
CA MET A 132 1.09 12.49 10.57
C MET A 132 1.39 13.99 10.68
N LEU A 133 0.37 14.83 10.91
CA LEU A 133 0.56 16.25 11.18
C LEU A 133 1.37 16.48 12.47
N PHE A 134 1.03 15.77 13.54
CA PHE A 134 1.74 15.89 14.82
C PHE A 134 3.21 15.46 14.72
N VAL A 135 3.48 14.34 14.03
CA VAL A 135 4.85 13.89 13.75
C VAL A 135 5.63 14.90 12.90
N SER A 136 5.00 15.49 11.88
CA SER A 136 5.64 16.51 11.05
C SER A 136 5.98 17.78 11.83
N ILE A 137 5.09 18.22 12.74
CA ILE A 137 5.32 19.40 13.58
C ILE A 137 6.48 19.15 14.56
N ILE A 138 6.54 17.96 15.16
CA ILE A 138 7.65 17.58 16.06
C ILE A 138 8.99 17.57 15.31
N ILE A 139 9.03 17.02 14.09
CA ILE A 139 10.25 17.00 13.27
C ILE A 139 10.71 18.42 12.93
N VAL A 140 9.78 19.30 12.55
CA VAL A 140 10.10 20.70 12.23
C VAL A 140 10.59 21.46 13.47
N ALA A 141 9.94 21.25 14.63
CA ALA A 141 10.37 21.87 15.89
C ALA A 141 11.76 21.38 16.31
N LEU A 142 12.06 20.08 16.16
CA LEU A 142 13.39 19.52 16.40
C LEU A 142 14.44 20.10 15.46
N LEU A 143 14.10 20.29 14.19
CA LEU A 143 15.00 20.91 13.22
C LEU A 143 15.31 22.37 13.58
N ILE A 144 14.30 23.15 13.95
CA ILE A 144 14.47 24.55 14.38
C ILE A 144 15.32 24.60 15.66
N TYR A 145 15.03 23.77 16.65
CA TYR A 145 15.84 23.69 17.88
C TYR A 145 17.29 23.31 17.58
N SER A 146 17.50 22.31 16.71
CA SER A 146 18.85 21.90 16.29
C SER A 146 19.59 23.01 15.55
N TYR A 147 18.90 23.84 14.77
CA TYR A 147 19.51 24.98 14.06
C TYR A 147 20.07 26.03 15.02
N TYR A 148 19.35 26.33 16.11
CA TYR A 148 19.81 27.33 17.09
C TYR A 148 20.95 26.83 17.97
N GLN A 149 21.06 25.52 18.18
CA GLN A 149 22.00 24.94 19.14
C GLN A 149 23.22 24.29 18.50
N MET A 150 23.15 23.94 17.20
CA MET A 150 24.23 23.26 16.48
C MET A 150 25.01 24.19 15.57
N ASN A 151 26.28 23.83 15.35
CA ASN A 151 27.12 24.45 14.33
C ASN A 151 26.53 24.16 12.93
N ILE A 152 26.68 25.10 11.98
CA ILE A 152 26.13 25.02 10.62
C ILE A 152 26.51 23.71 9.91
N PHE A 153 27.75 23.24 10.13
CA PHE A 153 28.23 21.96 9.62
C PHE A 153 27.36 20.77 10.09
N ARG A 154 27.09 20.68 11.40
CA ARG A 154 26.28 19.60 11.98
C ARG A 154 24.83 19.69 11.52
N PHE A 155 24.29 20.90 11.40
CA PHE A 155 22.94 21.12 10.91
C PHE A 155 22.77 20.62 9.46
N ILE A 156 23.68 21.00 8.57
CA ILE A 156 23.67 20.52 7.18
C ILE A 156 23.81 19.00 7.13
N TYR A 157 24.71 18.42 7.93
CA TYR A 157 24.90 16.97 7.98
C TYR A 157 23.65 16.23 8.47
N LEU A 158 22.97 16.75 9.49
CA LEU A 158 21.70 16.23 10.01
C LEU A 158 20.60 16.28 8.95
N PHE A 159 20.48 17.42 8.25
CA PHE A 159 19.49 17.60 7.20
C PHE A 159 19.67 16.60 6.04
N LEU A 160 20.90 16.45 5.54
CA LEU A 160 21.22 15.45 4.52
C LEU A 160 20.90 14.02 5.00
N SER A 161 21.19 13.72 6.27
CA SER A 161 20.92 12.39 6.85
C SER A 161 19.43 12.10 6.96
N LEU A 162 18.61 13.09 7.28
CA LEU A 162 17.14 12.96 7.29
C LEU A 162 16.58 12.76 5.89
N CYS A 163 17.06 13.52 4.90
CA CYS A 163 16.68 13.31 3.50
C CYS A 163 17.04 11.90 3.03
N GLY A 164 18.24 11.42 3.37
CA GLY A 164 18.71 10.08 3.04
C GLY A 164 17.89 8.99 3.71
N PHE A 165 17.54 9.16 4.99
CA PHE A 165 16.66 8.26 5.71
C PHE A 165 15.29 8.15 5.05
N LEU A 166 14.69 9.28 4.66
CA LEU A 166 13.40 9.29 3.95
C LEU A 166 13.52 8.53 2.62
N LEU A 167 14.53 8.80 1.80
CA LEU A 167 14.73 8.09 0.54
C LEU A 167 14.95 6.58 0.74
N SER A 168 15.64 6.18 1.80
CA SER A 168 15.86 4.76 2.13
C SER A 168 14.55 4.06 2.50
N VAL A 169 13.68 4.72 3.28
CA VAL A 169 12.32 4.22 3.56
C VAL A 169 11.48 4.12 2.30
N LEU A 170 11.57 5.09 1.39
CA LEU A 170 10.89 5.02 0.08
C LEU A 170 11.40 3.84 -0.75
N SER A 171 12.71 3.59 -0.76
CA SER A 171 13.33 2.45 -1.44
C SER A 171 12.77 1.13 -0.91
N LEU A 172 12.75 0.96 0.42
CA LEU A 172 12.23 -0.26 1.06
C LEU A 172 10.74 -0.48 0.78
N ARG A 173 9.91 0.56 0.90
CA ARG A 173 8.47 0.44 0.58
C ARG A 173 8.24 -0.05 -0.84
N LYS A 174 9.09 0.37 -1.78
CA LYS A 174 9.02 -0.09 -3.16
C LYS A 174 9.43 -1.56 -3.30
N VAL A 175 10.52 -1.97 -2.65
CA VAL A 175 10.93 -3.39 -2.60
C VAL A 175 9.80 -4.24 -2.01
N PHE A 176 9.12 -3.80 -0.95
CA PHE A 176 8.01 -4.56 -0.36
C PHE A 176 6.68 -4.46 -1.11
N GLY A 177 6.61 -3.77 -2.26
CA GLY A 177 5.38 -3.64 -3.05
C GLY A 177 4.30 -2.80 -2.39
N ILE A 178 4.65 -1.99 -1.38
CA ILE A 178 3.71 -1.12 -0.67
C ILE A 178 3.50 0.12 -1.53
N GLU A 179 2.38 0.18 -2.24
CA GLU A 179 2.03 1.30 -3.10
C GLU A 179 1.96 2.60 -2.27
N SER A 180 2.68 3.63 -2.73
CA SER A 180 2.56 4.98 -2.20
C SER A 180 2.36 5.98 -3.34
N PRO A 181 1.50 6.99 -3.16
CA PRO A 181 1.18 7.97 -4.21
C PRO A 181 2.41 8.79 -4.65
N VAL A 182 3.42 8.89 -3.79
CA VAL A 182 4.71 9.54 -4.11
C VAL A 182 5.53 8.67 -5.07
N MET A 183 5.48 7.35 -4.91
CA MET A 183 6.24 6.41 -5.74
C MET A 183 5.72 6.34 -7.18
N ASN A 184 4.40 6.41 -7.35
CA ASN A 184 3.77 6.37 -8.68
C ASN A 184 4.05 7.64 -9.50
N LYS A 185 4.39 8.76 -8.87
CA LYS A 185 4.81 9.99 -9.59
C LYS A 185 6.30 10.01 -9.95
N VAL A 186 7.14 9.45 -9.09
CA VAL A 186 8.61 9.49 -9.27
C VAL A 186 9.11 8.38 -10.20
N CYS A 187 8.34 7.31 -10.37
CA CYS A 187 8.80 6.11 -11.07
C CYS A 187 7.89 5.63 -12.21
N SER A 188 7.09 6.51 -12.82
CA SER A 188 6.17 6.16 -13.92
C SER A 188 6.76 6.31 -15.33
N GLY A 189 8.09 6.31 -15.48
CA GLY A 189 8.74 6.47 -16.78
C GLY A 189 9.19 5.12 -17.36
N THR A 190 9.07 4.96 -18.67
CA THR A 190 9.41 3.75 -19.45
C THR A 190 10.86 3.26 -19.27
N TYR A 191 11.78 4.14 -18.83
CA TYR A 191 13.18 3.84 -18.53
C TYR A 191 13.53 3.99 -17.03
N THR A 192 12.58 4.40 -16.20
CA THR A 192 12.70 4.61 -14.74
C THR A 192 11.88 3.62 -13.93
N ASP A 193 11.42 2.54 -14.58
CA ASP A 193 10.76 1.41 -13.96
C ASP A 193 11.70 0.74 -12.96
N CYS A 194 11.46 1.02 -11.67
CA CYS A 194 12.09 0.29 -10.58
C CYS A 194 11.27 -0.95 -10.16
N SER A 195 10.52 -1.53 -11.09
CA SER A 195 9.90 -2.84 -10.94
C SER A 195 10.98 -3.91 -11.15
N PHE A 196 11.49 -4.43 -10.04
CA PHE A 196 12.32 -5.63 -10.03
C PHE A 196 11.40 -6.85 -10.14
N SER A 197 11.75 -7.82 -10.98
CA SER A 197 10.98 -9.06 -11.11
C SER A 197 11.08 -9.91 -9.82
N GLU A 198 10.09 -10.78 -9.57
CA GLU A 198 10.04 -11.61 -8.33
C GLU A 198 11.26 -12.53 -8.18
N GLU A 199 11.89 -12.95 -9.28
CA GLU A 199 13.12 -13.74 -9.27
C GLU A 199 14.38 -12.90 -8.90
N GLU A 200 14.36 -11.59 -9.15
CA GLU A 200 15.46 -10.66 -8.84
C GLU A 200 15.44 -10.19 -7.37
N LYS A 201 14.27 -10.20 -6.72
CA LYS A 201 14.10 -9.88 -5.28
C LYS A 201 14.82 -10.84 -4.36
N ASN A 202 14.83 -12.14 -4.73
CA ASN A 202 15.30 -13.22 -3.85
C ASN A 202 16.80 -13.51 -3.98
N ARG A 203 17.48 -12.93 -4.98
CA ARG A 203 18.91 -13.21 -5.29
C ARG A 203 19.84 -12.00 -5.30
N SER A 204 19.33 -10.76 -5.22
CA SER A 204 20.18 -9.58 -5.43
C SER A 204 20.47 -8.80 -4.15
N PHE A 205 21.75 -8.51 -3.94
CA PHE A 205 22.29 -7.53 -2.97
C PHE A 205 21.61 -6.14 -3.04
N ILE A 206 20.83 -5.88 -4.09
CA ILE A 206 20.02 -4.68 -4.29
C ILE A 206 18.80 -4.61 -3.39
N SER A 207 18.16 -5.73 -3.05
CA SER A 207 17.04 -5.71 -2.09
C SER A 207 17.53 -5.20 -0.73
N GLY A 208 18.73 -5.61 -0.33
CA GLY A 208 19.41 -5.14 0.89
C GLY A 208 19.96 -3.70 0.81
N PHE A 209 20.08 -3.09 -0.38
CA PHE A 209 20.60 -1.71 -0.50
C PHE A 209 19.73 -0.70 0.26
N GLY A 210 18.41 -0.90 0.26
CA GLY A 210 17.48 -0.10 1.06
C GLY A 210 17.72 -0.25 2.57
N ASP A 211 18.04 -1.46 3.03
CA ASP A 211 18.32 -1.73 4.44
C ASP A 211 19.66 -1.14 4.88
N TYR A 212 20.72 -1.34 4.10
CA TYR A 212 22.05 -0.79 4.39
C TYR A 212 22.03 0.75 4.42
N SER A 213 21.34 1.37 3.47
CA SER A 213 21.19 2.83 3.43
C SER A 213 20.36 3.35 4.62
N LEU A 214 19.29 2.66 5.00
CA LEU A 214 18.48 3.03 6.16
C LEU A 214 19.31 2.97 7.45
N VAL A 215 20.03 1.88 7.68
CA VAL A 215 20.88 1.71 8.87
C VAL A 215 21.97 2.78 8.91
N TYR A 216 22.60 3.07 7.77
CA TYR A 216 23.62 4.11 7.67
C TYR A 216 23.06 5.50 8.05
N PHE A 217 21.97 5.95 7.41
CA PHE A 217 21.41 7.27 7.71
C PHE A 217 20.83 7.37 9.12
N PHE A 218 20.27 6.29 9.64
CA PHE A 218 19.81 6.24 11.03
C PHE A 218 20.97 6.38 12.02
N THR A 219 22.07 5.65 11.79
CA THR A 219 23.30 5.76 12.58
C THR A 219 23.88 7.18 12.52
N ASN A 220 23.81 7.83 11.36
CA ASN A 220 24.26 9.21 11.18
C ASN A 220 23.41 10.21 11.96
N ILE A 221 22.08 10.06 11.96
CA ILE A 221 21.18 10.90 12.76
C ILE A 221 21.52 10.79 14.24
N ILE A 222 21.68 9.57 14.77
CA ILE A 222 22.05 9.36 16.18
C ILE A 222 23.43 9.96 16.46
N SER A 223 24.41 9.70 15.59
CA SER A 223 25.79 10.16 15.77
C SER A 223 25.90 11.69 15.81
N VAL A 224 25.17 12.42 14.95
CA VAL A 224 25.18 13.89 14.95
C VAL A 224 24.57 14.48 16.22
N LEU A 225 23.52 13.84 16.74
CA LEU A 225 22.77 14.34 17.90
C LEU A 225 23.52 14.12 19.23
N TYR A 226 24.22 13.00 19.38
CA TYR A 226 24.75 12.57 20.68
C TYR A 226 26.27 12.63 20.81
N LEU A 227 27.04 12.66 19.71
CA LEU A 227 28.50 12.64 19.78
C LEU A 227 29.13 14.04 19.77
N ASP A 228 30.28 14.15 20.43
CA ASP A 228 31.17 15.31 20.29
C ASP A 228 31.79 15.37 18.87
N THR A 229 32.33 16.52 18.49
CA THR A 229 32.66 16.79 17.09
C THR A 229 33.78 15.90 16.57
N ILE A 230 34.76 15.60 17.44
CA ILE A 230 35.95 14.84 17.06
C ILE A 230 35.59 13.36 16.92
N THR A 231 34.85 12.81 17.89
CA THR A 231 34.36 11.43 17.83
C THR A 231 33.41 11.23 16.65
N PHE A 232 32.52 12.20 16.41
CA PHE A 232 31.60 12.19 15.27
C PHE A 232 32.34 12.08 13.94
N ILE A 233 33.30 12.98 13.66
CA ILE A 233 34.06 12.98 12.40
C ILE A 233 34.82 11.66 12.22
N THR A 234 35.42 11.14 13.30
CA THR A 234 36.17 9.89 13.27
C THR A 234 35.27 8.69 12.94
N MET A 235 34.12 8.58 13.59
CA MET A 235 33.14 7.52 13.30
C MET A 235 32.60 7.61 11.87
N GLN A 236 32.33 8.83 11.38
CA GLN A 236 31.85 9.03 10.01
C GLN A 236 32.87 8.60 8.96
N LYS A 237 34.16 8.86 9.17
CA LYS A 237 35.22 8.39 8.26
C LYS A 237 35.25 6.86 8.17
N ILE A 238 35.07 6.17 9.29
CA ILE A 238 35.03 4.69 9.33
C ILE A 238 33.79 4.16 8.59
N LEU A 239 32.62 4.72 8.88
CA LEU A 239 31.37 4.35 8.20
C LEU A 239 31.43 4.57 6.68
N LEU A 240 32.12 5.64 6.25
CA LEU A 240 32.30 5.97 4.85
C LEU A 240 33.12 4.91 4.10
N ILE A 241 34.18 4.37 4.72
CA ILE A 241 34.99 3.29 4.13
C ILE A 241 34.14 2.05 3.86
N ILE A 242 33.15 1.77 4.70
CA ILE A 242 32.25 0.62 4.56
C ILE A 242 31.18 0.86 3.48
N ILE A 243 30.62 2.07 3.41
CA ILE A 243 29.48 2.36 2.50
C ILE A 243 29.91 2.57 1.04
N VAL A 244 31.12 3.09 0.80
CA VAL A 244 31.67 3.33 -0.54
C VAL A 244 31.68 2.08 -1.44
N PRO A 245 32.20 0.91 -1.01
CA PRO A 245 32.16 -0.30 -1.84
C PRO A 245 30.73 -0.79 -2.10
N ILE A 246 29.81 -0.63 -1.15
CA ILE A 246 28.39 -0.99 -1.29
C ILE A 246 27.72 -0.12 -2.36
N VAL A 247 27.98 1.19 -2.32
CA VAL A 247 27.49 2.15 -3.32
C VAL A 247 28.06 1.85 -4.71
N GLY A 248 29.37 1.60 -4.80
CA GLY A 248 30.04 1.26 -6.06
C GLY A 248 29.46 -0.01 -6.69
N TYR A 249 29.22 -1.04 -5.89
CA TYR A 249 28.58 -2.27 -6.35
C TYR A 249 27.13 -2.04 -6.82
N SER A 250 26.35 -1.23 -6.09
CA SER A 250 24.97 -0.87 -6.48
C SER A 250 24.94 -0.14 -7.82
N LEU A 251 25.83 0.83 -8.05
CA LEU A 251 25.97 1.52 -9.33
C LEU A 251 26.33 0.54 -10.46
N PHE A 252 27.34 -0.30 -10.22
CA PHE A 252 27.78 -1.29 -11.20
C PHE A 252 26.62 -2.20 -11.63
N TYR A 253 25.84 -2.70 -10.68
CA TYR A 253 24.72 -3.58 -11.01
C TYR A 253 23.61 -2.85 -11.77
N GLN A 254 23.23 -1.63 -11.37
CA GLN A 254 22.18 -0.86 -12.05
C GLN A 254 22.53 -0.51 -13.50
N PHE A 255 23.77 -0.05 -13.74
CA PHE A 255 24.20 0.36 -15.08
C PHE A 255 24.52 -0.82 -16.01
N PHE A 256 25.22 -1.85 -15.52
CA PHE A 256 25.74 -2.92 -16.39
C PHE A 256 24.83 -4.14 -16.50
N ARG A 257 24.13 -4.53 -15.42
CA ARG A 257 23.30 -5.74 -15.41
C ARG A 257 21.85 -5.46 -15.80
N ILE A 258 21.21 -4.49 -15.14
CA ILE A 258 19.78 -4.21 -15.32
C ILE A 258 19.54 -3.27 -16.51
N LYS A 259 20.49 -2.37 -16.82
CA LYS A 259 20.34 -1.28 -17.80
C LYS A 259 19.11 -0.39 -17.53
N LYS A 260 18.59 -0.43 -16.30
CA LYS A 260 17.51 0.43 -15.80
C LYS A 260 18.04 1.24 -14.63
N VAL A 261 17.63 2.50 -14.58
CA VAL A 261 18.08 3.43 -13.55
C VAL A 261 16.98 3.61 -12.51
N CYS A 262 17.30 3.34 -11.25
CA CYS A 262 16.39 3.64 -10.14
C CYS A 262 16.64 5.08 -9.64
N PRO A 263 15.70 6.04 -9.83
CA PRO A 263 15.90 7.41 -9.41
C PRO A 263 16.11 7.56 -7.89
N VAL A 264 15.46 6.69 -7.10
CA VAL A 264 15.58 6.68 -5.63
C VAL A 264 16.98 6.25 -5.20
N CYS A 265 17.53 5.18 -5.80
CA CYS A 265 18.89 4.73 -5.50
C CYS A 265 19.93 5.77 -5.91
N ILE A 266 19.78 6.40 -7.08
CA ILE A 266 20.65 7.52 -7.47
C ILE A 266 20.55 8.67 -6.46
N GLY A 267 19.35 9.01 -6.00
CA GLY A 267 19.17 10.03 -4.96
C GLY A 267 19.94 9.73 -3.68
N ILE A 268 19.89 8.48 -3.19
CA ILE A 268 20.67 8.02 -2.03
C ILE A 268 22.18 8.19 -2.28
N ILE A 269 22.66 7.78 -3.46
CA ILE A 269 24.07 7.84 -3.82
C ILE A 269 24.56 9.30 -3.90
N THR A 270 23.77 10.18 -4.50
CA THR A 270 24.07 11.62 -4.56
C THR A 270 24.18 12.23 -3.15
N LEU A 271 23.30 11.86 -2.23
CA LEU A 271 23.37 12.33 -0.83
C LEU A 271 24.63 11.82 -0.12
N LEU A 272 25.03 10.57 -0.35
CA LEU A 272 26.26 10.01 0.22
C LEU A 272 27.50 10.73 -0.30
N LEU A 273 27.55 11.03 -1.60
CA LEU A 273 28.64 11.81 -2.19
C LEU A 273 28.70 13.24 -1.61
N LEU A 274 27.55 13.87 -1.41
CA LEU A 274 27.48 15.20 -0.81
C LEU A 274 27.93 15.20 0.66
N GLN A 275 27.54 14.18 1.45
CA GLN A 275 28.02 14.01 2.83
C GLN A 275 29.53 13.76 2.88
N THR A 276 30.05 13.00 1.92
CA THR A 276 31.49 12.75 1.77
C THR A 276 32.23 14.06 1.54
N TYR A 277 31.78 14.85 0.56
CA TYR A 277 32.38 16.14 0.24
C TYR A 277 32.40 17.08 1.45
N ILE A 278 31.27 17.18 2.18
CA ILE A 278 31.17 18.01 3.38
C ILE A 278 32.12 17.51 4.48
N LEU A 279 32.25 16.20 4.69
CA LEU A 279 33.12 15.62 5.72
C LEU A 279 34.62 15.90 5.50
N PHE A 280 35.02 16.08 4.23
CA PHE A 280 36.41 16.36 3.85
C PHE A 280 36.73 17.85 3.70
N LEU A 281 35.73 18.73 3.77
CA LEU A 281 35.88 20.19 3.79
C LEU A 281 36.24 20.70 5.19
#